data_AF-A0A7Y3LPD0-F1
#
_entry.id   AF-A0A7Y3LPD0-F1
#
_cell.length_a   1.000
_cell.length_b   1.000
_cell.length_c   1.000
_cell.angle_alpha   90.00
_cell.angle_beta   90.00
_cell.angle_gamma   90.00
#
_symmetry.space_group_name_H-M   'P 1'
#
loop_
_entity.id
_entity.type
_entity.pdbx_description
1 polymer ?
#
loop_
_entity_poly.entity_id
_entity_poly.type
_entity_poly.pdbx_seq_one_letter_code
_entity_poly.pdbx_strand_id
1 'polypeptide(L)' 'MGTREELAAFVRALHEECLQRGDEWENRTLDTFLEALSAWIDSAPGWYRNFDKDLPAGGDWTFLARALRAATDYE' A
#
# COMPACT_ATOMS: atom_id res chain seq x y z
N MET A 1 -6.95 10.14 -4.75
CA MET A 1 -5.57 9.95 -4.30
C MET A 1 -4.64 10.50 -5.37
N GLY A 2 -4.05 11.65 -5.09
CA GLY A 2 -3.08 12.34 -5.93
C GLY A 2 -2.11 13.23 -5.14
N THR A 3 -2.24 13.32 -3.82
CA THR A 3 -1.32 14.10 -2.95
C THR A 3 -0.73 13.27 -1.82
N ARG A 4 0.36 13.76 -1.22
CA ARG A 4 1.02 13.11 -0.07
C ARG A 4 0.11 13.11 1.16
N GLU A 5 -0.68 14.17 1.35
CA GLU A 5 -1.63 14.31 2.45
C GLU A 5 -2.77 13.31 2.31
N GLU A 6 -3.27 13.08 1.09
CA GLU A 6 -4.27 12.04 0.81
C GLU A 6 -3.71 10.64 1.07
N LEU A 7 -2.44 10.38 0.71
CA LEU A 7 -1.78 9.12 1.05
C LEU A 7 -1.65 8.93 2.57
N ALA A 8 -1.22 9.96 3.30
CA ALA A 8 -1.10 9.90 4.76
C ALA A 8 -2.47 9.71 5.44
N ALA A 9 -3.53 10.33 4.93
CA ALA A 9 -4.89 10.13 5.42
C ALA A 9 -5.38 8.69 5.15
N PHE A 10 -5.11 8.15 3.96
CA PHE A 10 -5.45 6.77 3.63
C PHE A 10 -4.72 5.76 4.54
N VAL A 11 -3.42 5.94 4.76
CA VAL A 11 -2.64 5.05 5.66
C VAL A 11 -3.18 5.11 7.09
N ARG A 12 -3.59 6.28 7.59
CA ARG A 12 -4.25 6.41 8.90
C ARG A 12 -5.57 5.65 8.98
N ALA A 13 -6.41 5.80 7.96
CA ALA A 13 -7.68 5.06 7.89
C ALA A 13 -7.47 3.54 7.83
N LEU A 14 -6.48 3.09 7.05
CA LEU A 14 -6.12 1.68 6.95
C LEU A 14 -5.59 1.11 8.28
N HIS A 15 -4.83 1.91 9.03
CA HIS A 15 -4.39 1.55 10.37
C HIS A 15 -5.57 1.45 11.37
N GLU A 16 -6.51 2.40 11.34
CA GLU A 16 -7.73 2.33 12.15
C GLU A 16 -8.56 1.09 11.82
N GLU A 17 -8.69 0.75 10.54
CA GLU A 17 -9.36 -0.47 10.10
C GLU A 17 -8.65 -1.73 10.61
N CYS A 18 -7.32 -1.78 10.55
CA CYS A 18 -6.52 -2.88 11.09
C CYS A 18 -6.74 -3.05 12.61
N LEU A 19 -6.82 -1.94 13.37
CA LEU A 19 -7.11 -2.01 14.81
C LEU A 19 -8.52 -2.49 15.13
N GLN A 20 -9.51 -2.14 14.31
CA GLN A 20 -10.92 -2.47 14.56
C GLN A 20 -11.32 -3.84 14.02
N ARG A 21 -10.77 -4.23 12.87
CA ARG A 21 -11.22 -5.37 12.06
C ARG A 21 -10.06 -6.19 11.47
N GLY A 22 -8.82 -5.95 11.89
CA GLY A 22 -7.66 -6.69 11.40
C GLY A 22 -7.72 -8.19 11.66
N ASP A 23 -8.53 -8.64 12.62
CA ASP A 23 -8.84 -10.06 12.86
C ASP A 23 -9.55 -10.73 11.67
N GLU A 24 -10.22 -9.95 10.82
CA GLU A 24 -10.88 -10.43 9.60
C GLU A 24 -9.95 -10.43 8.38
N TRP A 25 -8.74 -9.86 8.49
CA TRP A 25 -7.81 -9.78 7.38
C TRP A 25 -7.08 -11.10 7.18
N GLU A 26 -6.99 -11.54 5.92
CA GLU A 26 -6.17 -12.70 5.54
C GLU A 26 -4.68 -12.47 5.85
N ASN A 27 -4.20 -11.24 5.66
CA ASN A 27 -2.81 -10.83 5.87
C ASN A 27 -2.70 -9.88 7.08
N ARG A 28 -2.95 -10.40 8.28
CA ARG A 28 -3.02 -9.61 9.53
C ARG A 28 -1.66 -9.23 10.11
N THR A 29 -0.64 -10.06 9.88
CA THR A 29 0.70 -9.83 10.45
C THR A 29 1.52 -8.96 9.51
N LEU A 30 2.51 -8.23 10.05
CA LEU A 30 3.36 -7.38 9.21
C LEU A 30 4.10 -8.18 8.13
N ASP A 31 4.54 -9.41 8.42
CA ASP A 31 5.20 -10.27 7.43
C ASP A 31 4.27 -10.64 6.27
N THR A 32 3.08 -11.19 6.56
CA THR A 32 2.09 -11.59 5.55
C THR A 32 1.56 -10.39 4.76
N PHE A 33 1.38 -9.24 5.43
CA PHE A 33 0.96 -8.01 4.77
C PHE A 33 2.00 -7.50 3.76
N LEU A 34 3.29 -7.51 4.13
CA LEU A 34 4.37 -7.09 3.23
C LEU A 34 4.56 -8.06 2.06
N GLU A 35 4.40 -9.37 2.29
CA GLU A 35 4.42 -10.39 1.23
C GLU A 35 3.28 -10.16 0.22
N ALA A 36 2.04 -10.02 0.71
CA ALA A 36 0.88 -9.77 -0.13
C ALA A 36 0.98 -8.43 -0.89
N LEU A 37 1.48 -7.38 -0.23
CA LEU A 37 1.72 -6.08 -0.86
C LEU A 37 2.74 -6.19 -2.00
N SER A 38 3.85 -6.91 -1.81
CA SER A 38 4.85 -7.13 -2.86
C SER A 38 4.27 -7.90 -4.04
N ALA A 39 3.52 -8.97 -3.79
CA ALA A 39 2.88 -9.76 -4.83
C ALA A 39 1.85 -8.94 -5.63
N TRP A 40 1.11 -8.06 -4.96
CA TRP A 40 0.20 -7.13 -5.63
C TRP A 40 0.94 -6.11 -6.49
N ILE A 41 2.01 -5.48 -6.00
CA ILE A 41 2.78 -4.49 -6.78
C ILE A 41 3.34 -5.10 -8.06
N ASP A 42 3.88 -6.33 -7.99
CA ASP A 42 4.43 -7.04 -9.15
C ASP A 42 3.35 -7.41 -10.19
N SER A 43 2.16 -7.79 -9.71
CA SER A 43 1.01 -8.16 -10.55
C SER A 43 0.13 -6.97 -11.01
N ALA A 44 0.28 -5.79 -10.40
CA ALA A 44 -0.54 -4.62 -10.64
C ALA A 44 -0.61 -4.21 -12.13
N PRO A 45 0.47 -4.22 -12.93
CA PRO A 45 0.37 -3.90 -14.35
C PRO A 45 -0.60 -4.80 -15.12
N GLY A 46 -0.71 -6.07 -14.74
CA GLY A 46 -1.67 -7.01 -15.32
C GLY A 46 -3.11 -6.68 -14.94
N TRP A 47 -3.35 -6.32 -13.67
CA TRP A 47 -4.66 -5.88 -13.19
C TRP A 47 -5.12 -4.60 -13.90
N TYR A 48 -4.26 -3.57 -13.97
CA TYR A 48 -4.59 -2.30 -14.64
C TYR A 48 -4.96 -2.51 -16.11
N ARG A 49 -4.20 -3.36 -16.82
CA ARG A 49 -4.53 -3.77 -18.20
C ARG A 49 -5.89 -4.46 -18.31
N ASN A 50 -6.21 -5.37 -17.39
CA ASN A 50 -7.47 -6.13 -17.41
C ASN A 50 -8.69 -5.24 -17.12
N PHE A 51 -8.51 -4.13 -16.40
CA PHE A 51 -9.58 -3.19 -16.04
C PHE A 51 -9.59 -1.91 -16.90
N ASP A 52 -8.84 -1.88 -18.01
CA ASP A 52 -8.72 -0.74 -18.92
C ASP A 52 -8.33 0.56 -18.19
N LYS A 53 -7.44 0.43 -17.21
CA LYS A 53 -6.87 1.52 -16.42
C LYS A 53 -5.41 1.70 -16.77
N ASP A 54 -4.98 2.95 -16.90
CA ASP A 54 -3.56 3.26 -17.03
C ASP A 54 -2.87 3.19 -15.67
N LEU A 55 -1.74 2.49 -15.61
CA LEU A 55 -0.83 2.60 -14.47
C LEU A 55 -0.34 4.06 -14.45
N PRO A 56 -0.44 4.79 -13.32
CA PRO A 56 0.00 6.17 -13.29
C PRO A 56 1.49 6.26 -13.66
N ALA A 57 1.78 6.84 -14.82
CA ALA A 57 3.13 6.99 -15.35
C ALA A 57 4.05 7.81 -14.43
N GLY A 58 3.46 8.60 -13.53
CA GLY A 58 4.14 9.41 -12.51
C GLY A 58 4.07 8.85 -11.09
N GLY A 59 3.76 7.57 -10.89
CA GLY A 59 3.87 6.95 -9.57
C GLY A 59 5.30 7.07 -9.05
N ASP A 60 5.53 7.86 -8.00
CA ASP A 60 6.86 7.99 -7.39
C ASP A 60 7.14 6.75 -6.53
N TRP A 61 7.46 5.63 -7.20
CA TRP A 61 7.83 4.37 -6.58
C TRP A 61 9.04 4.52 -5.65
N THR A 62 9.91 5.49 -5.93
CA THR A 62 11.05 5.82 -5.09
C THR A 62 10.59 6.45 -3.77
N PHE A 63 9.64 7.38 -3.81
CA PHE A 63 9.02 7.93 -2.61
C PHE A 63 8.34 6.84 -1.78
N LEU A 64 7.56 5.95 -2.40
CA LEU A 64 6.87 4.87 -1.68
C LEU A 64 7.88 3.93 -1.00
N ALA A 65 8.94 3.52 -1.70
CA ALA A 65 9.99 2.68 -1.14
C ALA A 65 10.70 3.36 0.05
N ARG A 66 11.01 4.67 -0.07
CA ARG A 66 11.61 5.45 1.03
C ARG A 66 10.67 5.59 2.22
N ALA A 67 9.38 5.78 1.99
CA ALA A 67 8.37 5.88 3.05
C ALA A 67 8.24 4.55 3.81
N LEU A 68 8.18 3.43 3.10
CA LEU A 68 8.16 2.09 3.70
C LEU A 68 9.42 1.83 4.52
N ARG A 69 10.59 2.22 4.01
CA ARG A 69 11.84 2.10 4.78
C ARG A 69 11.86 3.02 6.00
N ALA A 70 11.41 4.26 5.86
CA ALA A 70 11.34 5.17 7.00
C ALA A 70 10.45 4.59 8.11
N ALA A 71 9.32 3.97 7.76
CA ALA A 71 8.39 3.38 8.72
C ALA A 71 8.97 2.23 9.56
N THR A 72 10.11 1.62 9.19
CA THR A 72 10.77 0.61 10.03
C THR A 72 11.57 1.23 11.18
N ASP A 73 11.97 2.49 11.02
CA ASP A 73 12.90 3.18 11.91
C ASP A 73 12.25 4.40 12.61
N TYR A 74 11.10 4.88 12.11
CA TYR A 74 10.41 6.07 12.61
C TYR A 74 9.72 5.78 13.96
N GLU A 75 10.11 6.52 15.01
CA GLU A 75 9.42 6.57 16.32
C GLU A 75 8.09 7.33 16.26
#